data_AF-A0A2D5QR85-F1
#
_entry.id   AF-A0A2D5QR85-F1
#
_cell.length_a   1.000
_cell.length_b   1.000
_cell.length_c   1.000
_cell.angle_alpha   90.00
_cell.angle_beta   90.00
_cell.angle_gamma   90.00
#
_symmetry.space_group_name_H-M   'P 1'
#
loop_
_entity.id
_entity.type
_entity.pdbx_description
1 polymer ?
#
loop_
_entity_poly.entity_id
_entity_poly.type
_entity_poly.pdbx_seq_one_letter_code
_entity_poly.pdbx_strand_id
1 'polypeptide(L)'
;ASIKITLKRSGFIAHHGLQRNGTNFLLLSLKKLGCSVINEFDPARNQPQHKHFRWYVDKDKIPPALSQEYSNTYTAKSVLELNALCHYPSDTRHIVIYKDMKPALVSILNWGLRCQWFANKEEALSAFSDFQDDYEAYYDYWRKLSASEPHMVQIVSYERLTKDNELIKTHLMKLGFQLSDQTIKLSFGEIPQSPKQRTKVITINDLP
;
A
#
# COMPACT_ATOMS: atom_id res chain seq x y z
N ALA A 1 26.50 -1.33 -13.21
CA ALA A 1 26.14 0.10 -13.25
C ALA A 1 24.63 0.25 -13.04
N SER A 2 24.19 0.93 -11.98
CA SER A 2 22.78 1.27 -11.79
C SER A 2 22.43 2.46 -12.69
N ILE A 3 21.73 2.18 -13.79
CA ILE A 3 21.28 3.19 -14.74
C ILE A 3 20.20 4.03 -14.04
N LYS A 4 20.43 5.35 -13.92
CA LYS A 4 19.43 6.31 -13.42
C LYS A 4 18.46 6.64 -14.55
N ILE A 5 17.23 6.15 -14.45
CA ILE A 5 16.11 6.64 -15.25
C ILE A 5 15.90 8.10 -14.85
N THR A 6 16.02 9.02 -15.80
CA THR A 6 15.90 10.46 -15.54
C THR A 6 14.47 10.87 -15.84
N LEU A 7 13.69 11.17 -14.80
CA LEU A 7 12.37 11.78 -14.96
C LEU A 7 12.53 13.24 -15.41
N LYS A 8 11.85 13.63 -16.49
CA LYS A 8 11.51 15.04 -16.69
C LYS A 8 10.45 15.37 -15.63
N ARG A 9 10.82 16.18 -14.63
CA ARG A 9 10.02 16.55 -13.44
C ARG A 9 8.53 16.66 -13.77
N SER A 10 7.72 15.81 -13.13
CA SER A 10 6.26 15.87 -13.17
C SER A 10 5.72 15.54 -11.78
N GLY A 11 5.72 16.52 -10.87
CA GLY A 11 5.05 16.44 -9.57
C GLY A 11 5.60 15.40 -8.57
N PHE A 12 4.90 15.29 -7.44
CA PHE A 12 5.15 14.30 -6.40
C PHE A 12 4.21 13.11 -6.53
N ILE A 13 4.66 11.94 -6.07
CA ILE A 13 3.83 10.76 -5.91
C ILE A 13 3.76 10.33 -4.45
N ALA A 14 2.57 10.07 -3.95
CA ALA A 14 2.35 9.40 -2.66
C ALA A 14 2.01 7.92 -2.91
N HIS A 15 2.63 7.03 -2.13
CA HIS A 15 2.42 5.60 -2.26
C HIS A 15 1.64 5.05 -1.07
N HIS A 16 0.69 4.15 -1.34
CA HIS A 16 -0.27 3.65 -0.36
C HIS A 16 -0.47 2.15 -0.49
N GLY A 17 -1.05 1.54 0.53
CA GLY A 17 -1.47 0.14 0.56
C GLY A 17 -1.55 -0.35 2.00
N LEU A 18 -2.25 -1.45 2.24
CA LEU A 18 -2.25 -2.07 3.58
C LEU A 18 -0.88 -2.67 3.94
N GLN A 19 -0.64 -2.87 5.23
CA GLN A 19 0.51 -3.64 5.70
C GLN A 19 0.52 -5.01 5.00
N ARG A 20 1.71 -5.50 4.66
CA ARG A 20 1.92 -6.81 4.01
C ARG A 20 1.35 -6.97 2.59
N ASN A 21 0.94 -5.87 1.95
CA ASN A 21 0.42 -5.86 0.58
C ASN A 21 1.46 -5.45 -0.49
N GLY A 22 2.74 -5.35 -0.13
CA GLY A 22 3.82 -5.02 -1.07
C GLY A 22 4.22 -3.55 -1.11
N THR A 23 3.80 -2.73 -0.13
CA THR A 23 4.13 -1.28 -0.08
C THR A 23 5.64 -0.99 -0.12
N ASN A 24 6.47 -1.80 0.52
CA ASN A 24 7.93 -1.66 0.45
C ASN A 24 8.49 -2.00 -0.94
N PHE A 25 7.90 -2.99 -1.63
CA PHE A 25 8.26 -3.31 -3.01
C PHE A 25 7.87 -2.17 -3.96
N LEU A 26 6.68 -1.60 -3.77
CA LEU A 26 6.23 -0.43 -4.53
C LEU A 26 7.17 0.76 -4.33
N LEU A 27 7.51 1.10 -3.08
CA LEU A 27 8.44 2.19 -2.78
C LEU A 27 9.79 2.02 -3.48
N LEU A 28 10.39 0.82 -3.40
CA LEU A 28 11.66 0.53 -4.07
C LEU A 28 11.53 0.63 -5.59
N SER A 29 10.39 0.22 -6.15
CA SER A 29 10.12 0.32 -7.59
C SER A 29 10.02 1.77 -8.05
N LEU A 30 9.26 2.60 -7.34
CA LEU A 30 9.14 4.04 -7.59
C LEU A 30 10.49 4.74 -7.49
N LYS A 31 11.28 4.44 -6.45
CA LYS A 31 12.63 4.97 -6.27
C LYS A 31 13.57 4.58 -7.41
N LYS A 32 13.52 3.31 -7.84
CA LYS A 32 14.33 2.84 -8.97
C LYS A 32 13.98 3.55 -10.28
N LEU A 33 12.74 4.00 -10.41
CA LEU A 33 12.24 4.79 -11.53
C LEU A 33 12.53 6.28 -11.43
N GLY A 34 13.19 6.71 -10.35
CA GLY A 34 13.52 8.10 -10.10
C GLY A 34 12.34 8.95 -9.62
N CYS A 35 11.20 8.35 -9.26
CA CYS A 35 10.03 9.08 -8.78
C CYS A 35 10.31 9.84 -7.48
N SER A 36 9.82 11.07 -7.37
CA SER A 36 9.83 11.85 -6.12
C SER A 36 8.69 11.40 -5.21
N VAL A 37 8.97 10.42 -4.35
CA VAL A 37 7.98 9.84 -3.44
C VAL A 37 7.86 10.69 -2.17
N ILE A 38 6.75 11.39 -1.98
CA ILE A 38 6.59 12.39 -0.90
C ILE A 38 6.47 11.76 0.50
N ASN A 39 5.91 10.56 0.58
CA ASN A 39 5.69 9.83 1.83
C ASN A 39 6.61 8.62 1.97
N GLU A 40 7.86 8.76 1.53
CA GLU A 40 8.86 7.69 1.63
C GLU A 40 9.29 7.39 3.08
N PHE A 41 9.09 8.34 3.99
CA PHE A 41 9.31 8.19 5.42
C PHE A 41 7.97 8.13 6.14
N ASP A 42 7.78 7.10 6.95
CA ASP A 42 6.53 6.88 7.67
C ASP A 42 6.48 7.75 8.94
N PRO A 43 5.50 8.66 9.11
CA PRO A 43 5.21 9.29 10.39
C PRO A 43 4.53 8.28 11.35
N ALA A 44 3.93 8.76 12.44
CA ALA A 44 3.06 7.91 13.25
C ALA A 44 1.88 7.34 12.41
N ARG A 45 1.44 6.13 12.74
CA ARG A 45 0.46 5.35 11.95
C ARG A 45 -0.94 5.95 11.87
N ASN A 46 -1.28 6.80 12.83
CA ASN A 46 -2.51 7.57 12.88
C ASN A 46 -2.38 8.96 12.23
N GLN A 47 -1.28 9.24 11.51
CA GLN A 47 -1.09 10.49 10.78
C GLN A 47 -1.44 10.32 9.29
N PRO A 48 -2.14 11.29 8.67
CA PRO A 48 -2.57 11.23 7.27
C PRO A 48 -1.48 10.87 6.26
N GLN A 49 -0.22 11.26 6.53
CA GLN A 49 0.89 11.03 5.62
C GLN A 49 1.40 9.58 5.62
N HIS A 50 0.99 8.75 6.58
CA HIS A 50 1.43 7.36 6.63
C HIS A 50 0.85 6.56 5.46
N LYS A 51 1.70 5.81 4.74
CA LYS A 51 1.29 4.94 3.60
C LYS A 51 0.22 3.88 3.90
N HIS A 52 -0.08 3.64 5.18
CA HIS A 52 -1.06 2.66 5.66
C HIS A 52 -2.30 3.35 6.24
N PHE A 53 -2.41 4.68 6.17
CA PHE A 53 -3.48 5.42 6.82
C PHE A 53 -4.87 4.99 6.35
N ARG A 54 -5.82 4.84 7.29
CA ARG A 54 -7.18 4.34 7.02
C ARG A 54 -8.11 5.50 6.72
N TRP A 55 -8.35 5.77 5.44
CA TRP A 55 -9.14 6.90 4.94
C TRP A 55 -10.66 6.68 4.89
N TYR A 56 -11.12 5.42 4.92
CA TYR A 56 -12.55 5.10 4.86
C TYR A 56 -13.32 5.69 6.06
N VAL A 57 -14.61 5.95 5.87
CA VAL A 57 -15.44 6.67 6.85
C VAL A 57 -15.70 5.85 8.11
N ASP A 58 -16.10 4.60 7.95
CA ASP A 58 -16.48 3.72 9.05
C ASP A 58 -15.25 3.18 9.78
N LYS A 59 -14.84 3.86 10.86
CA LYS A 59 -13.63 3.54 11.63
C LYS A 59 -13.76 2.29 12.49
N ASP A 60 -14.97 1.78 12.69
CA ASP A 60 -15.21 0.56 13.46
C ASP A 60 -14.67 -0.69 12.73
N LYS A 61 -14.40 -0.56 11.42
CA LYS A 61 -13.74 -1.58 10.61
C LYS A 61 -12.22 -1.66 10.80
N ILE A 62 -11.62 -0.75 11.58
CA ILE A 62 -10.21 -0.89 11.98
C ILE A 62 -10.15 -2.04 13.00
N PRO A 63 -9.36 -3.11 12.76
CA PRO A 63 -9.34 -4.25 13.67
C PRO A 63 -8.95 -3.81 15.08
N PRO A 64 -9.59 -4.31 16.15
CA PRO A 64 -9.27 -3.92 17.52
C PRO A 64 -7.79 -4.07 17.88
N ALA A 65 -7.14 -5.11 17.35
CA ALA A 65 -5.71 -5.37 17.49
C ALA A 65 -4.80 -4.26 16.90
N LEU A 66 -5.32 -3.44 15.98
CA LEU A 66 -4.61 -2.32 15.35
C LEU A 66 -5.01 -0.95 15.93
N SER A 67 -6.08 -0.89 16.73
CA SER A 67 -6.72 0.36 17.15
C SER A 67 -5.76 1.33 17.84
N GLN A 68 -4.87 0.85 18.70
CA GLN A 68 -3.92 1.71 19.42
C GLN A 68 -2.99 2.48 18.49
N GLU A 69 -2.65 1.91 17.33
CA GLU A 69 -1.69 2.49 16.39
C GLU A 69 -2.37 3.21 15.21
N TYR A 70 -3.54 2.73 14.77
CA TYR A 70 -4.17 3.16 13.51
C TYR A 70 -5.47 3.95 13.66
N SER A 71 -6.06 4.00 14.87
CA SER A 71 -7.29 4.77 15.08
C SER A 71 -7.07 6.23 14.73
N ASN A 72 -8.00 6.78 13.96
CA ASN A 72 -7.98 8.15 13.48
C ASN A 72 -9.40 8.62 13.17
N THR A 73 -9.58 9.93 13.06
CA THR A 73 -10.88 10.56 12.77
C THR A 73 -10.94 11.19 11.38
N TYR A 74 -9.85 11.12 10.59
CA TYR A 74 -9.77 11.79 9.30
C TYR A 74 -10.42 10.96 8.18
N THR A 75 -11.08 11.66 7.27
CA THR A 75 -11.63 11.11 6.03
C THR A 75 -11.41 12.12 4.93
N ALA A 76 -11.30 11.68 3.68
CA ALA A 76 -11.28 12.57 2.52
C ALA A 76 -12.25 12.04 1.46
N LYS A 77 -12.92 12.93 0.74
CA LYS A 77 -13.86 12.58 -0.35
C LYS A 77 -13.28 12.83 -1.74
N SER A 78 -12.12 13.50 -1.81
CA SER A 78 -11.41 13.82 -3.05
C SER A 78 -9.91 13.79 -2.84
N VAL A 79 -9.14 13.69 -3.92
CA VAL A 79 -7.67 13.76 -3.84
C VAL A 79 -7.21 15.14 -3.38
N LEU A 80 -7.92 16.21 -3.76
CA LEU A 80 -7.60 17.57 -3.30
C LEU A 80 -7.70 17.69 -1.78
N GLU A 81 -8.79 17.18 -1.19
CA GLU A 81 -8.97 17.16 0.27
C GLU A 81 -7.93 16.28 0.97
N LEU A 82 -7.66 15.11 0.41
CA LEU A 82 -6.60 14.21 0.91
C LEU A 82 -5.24 14.91 0.92
N ASN A 83 -4.86 15.54 -0.19
CA ASN A 83 -3.61 16.29 -0.29
C ASN A 83 -3.53 17.43 0.71
N ALA A 84 -4.64 18.16 0.93
CA ALA A 84 -4.71 19.22 1.92
C ALA A 84 -4.51 18.68 3.36
N LEU A 85 -5.18 17.58 3.72
CA LEU A 85 -5.04 16.92 5.03
C LEU A 85 -3.64 16.35 5.27
N CYS A 86 -2.97 15.90 4.22
CA CYS A 86 -1.59 15.44 4.26
C CYS A 86 -0.55 16.57 4.25
N HIS A 87 -0.96 17.80 3.94
CA HIS A 87 -0.08 18.92 3.59
C HIS A 87 0.84 18.64 2.39
N TYR A 88 0.32 17.86 1.42
CA TYR A 88 0.99 17.65 0.15
C TYR A 88 0.64 18.76 -0.84
N PRO A 89 1.50 19.02 -1.85
CA PRO A 89 1.12 19.82 -3.01
C PRO A 89 -0.18 19.30 -3.62
N SER A 90 -1.07 20.20 -4.05
CA SER A 90 -2.40 19.84 -4.55
C SER A 90 -2.37 18.93 -5.78
N ASP A 91 -1.27 18.97 -6.55
CA ASP A 91 -1.01 18.13 -7.71
C ASP A 91 -0.31 16.80 -7.36
N THR A 92 -0.18 16.45 -6.08
CA THR A 92 0.38 15.14 -5.68
C THR A 92 -0.54 14.02 -6.18
N ARG A 93 0.07 13.05 -6.87
CA ARG A 93 -0.59 11.87 -7.43
C ARG A 93 -0.46 10.69 -6.48
N HIS A 94 -1.38 9.74 -6.54
CA HIS A 94 -1.44 8.60 -5.63
C HIS A 94 -1.33 7.28 -6.37
N ILE A 95 -0.52 6.38 -5.85
CA ILE A 95 -0.47 5.00 -6.30
C ILE A 95 -0.65 4.03 -5.13
N VAL A 96 -1.60 3.12 -5.27
CA VAL A 96 -2.00 2.19 -4.22
C VAL A 96 -1.66 0.77 -4.67
N ILE A 97 -0.84 0.06 -3.90
CA ILE A 97 -0.60 -1.36 -4.16
C ILE A 97 -1.55 -2.22 -3.34
N TYR A 98 -2.09 -3.25 -3.97
CA TYR A 98 -2.86 -4.29 -3.30
C TYR A 98 -2.29 -5.67 -3.61
N LYS A 99 -2.55 -6.60 -2.69
CA LYS A 99 -2.29 -8.02 -2.84
C LYS A 99 -3.62 -8.75 -2.83
N ASP A 100 -3.75 -9.89 -3.50
CA ASP A 100 -4.97 -10.70 -3.44
C ASP A 100 -5.37 -10.98 -1.99
N MET A 101 -6.67 -10.88 -1.70
CA MET A 101 -7.20 -10.78 -0.33
C MET A 101 -6.76 -11.94 0.57
N LYS A 102 -7.06 -13.20 0.20
CA LYS A 102 -6.67 -14.36 1.02
C LYS A 102 -5.16 -14.39 1.30
N PRO A 103 -4.26 -14.27 0.29
CA PRO A 103 -2.82 -14.12 0.53
C PRO A 103 -2.40 -12.92 1.39
N ALA A 104 -3.14 -11.81 1.34
CA ALA A 104 -2.90 -10.63 2.18
C ALA A 104 -3.28 -10.91 3.64
N LEU A 105 -4.47 -11.47 3.88
CA LEU A 105 -5.00 -11.85 5.19
C LEU A 105 -4.07 -12.86 5.89
N VAL A 106 -3.65 -13.93 5.20
CA VAL A 106 -2.63 -14.85 5.74
C VAL A 106 -1.35 -14.10 6.13
N SER A 107 -0.91 -13.13 5.32
CA SER A 107 0.35 -12.43 5.57
C SER A 107 0.27 -11.46 6.75
N ILE A 108 -0.87 -10.81 6.98
CA ILE A 108 -1.08 -9.89 8.09
C ILE A 108 -1.33 -10.64 9.40
N LEU A 109 -2.08 -11.75 9.40
CA LEU A 109 -2.29 -12.54 10.62
C LEU A 109 -0.99 -13.19 11.12
N ASN A 110 -0.18 -13.75 10.23
CA ASN A 110 1.17 -14.22 10.59
C ASN A 110 2.11 -13.08 11.02
N TRP A 111 1.85 -11.84 10.59
CA TRP A 111 2.59 -10.70 11.09
C TRP A 111 2.13 -10.32 12.50
N GLY A 112 0.81 -10.32 12.75
CA GLY A 112 0.25 -10.09 14.08
C GLY A 112 0.78 -11.07 15.12
N LEU A 113 0.88 -12.36 14.80
CA LEU A 113 1.53 -13.35 15.68
C LEU A 113 2.97 -12.98 16.04
N ARG A 114 3.75 -12.46 15.08
CA ARG A 114 5.15 -12.06 15.32
C ARG A 114 5.27 -10.76 16.11
N CYS A 115 4.30 -9.87 15.97
CA CYS A 115 4.22 -8.62 16.72
C CYS A 115 3.42 -8.75 18.01
N GLN A 116 3.01 -9.96 18.39
CA GLN A 116 2.22 -10.23 19.60
C GLN A 116 0.90 -9.45 19.64
N TRP A 117 0.29 -9.21 18.46
CA TRP A 117 -1.10 -8.74 18.38
C TRP A 117 -2.10 -9.81 18.83
N PHE A 118 -1.68 -11.06 18.75
CA PHE A 118 -2.44 -12.24 19.18
C PHE A 118 -1.50 -13.14 19.97
N ALA A 119 -2.03 -13.81 21.00
CA ALA A 119 -1.27 -14.76 21.82
C ALA A 119 -0.98 -16.07 21.07
N ASN A 120 -1.89 -16.52 20.20
CA ASN A 120 -1.78 -17.80 19.50
C ASN A 120 -2.54 -17.82 18.15
N LYS A 121 -2.44 -18.94 17.43
CA LYS A 121 -3.03 -19.14 16.10
C LYS A 121 -4.55 -19.02 16.14
N GLU A 122 -5.18 -19.55 17.18
CA GLU A 122 -6.63 -19.60 17.36
C GLU A 122 -7.20 -18.18 17.49
N GLU A 123 -6.59 -17.35 18.33
CA GLU A 123 -6.94 -15.94 18.48
C GLU A 123 -6.75 -15.17 17.16
N ALA A 124 -5.63 -15.40 16.47
CA ALA A 124 -5.37 -14.76 15.18
C ALA A 124 -6.41 -15.16 14.10
N LEU A 125 -6.88 -16.41 14.10
CA LEU A 125 -7.94 -16.86 13.19
C LEU A 125 -9.32 -16.31 13.62
N SER A 126 -9.57 -16.13 14.91
CA SER A 126 -10.81 -15.51 15.40
C SER A 126 -10.95 -14.05 14.97
N ALA A 127 -9.83 -13.34 14.77
CA ALA A 127 -9.81 -11.98 14.25
C ALA A 127 -9.93 -11.91 12.71
N PHE A 128 -10.13 -13.02 12.02
CA PHE A 128 -10.14 -13.05 10.55
C PHE A 128 -11.17 -12.09 9.93
N SER A 129 -12.42 -12.08 10.42
CA SER A 129 -13.46 -11.19 9.89
C SER A 129 -13.08 -9.72 10.03
N ASP A 130 -12.52 -9.31 11.17
CA ASP A 130 -12.14 -7.91 11.41
C ASP A 130 -11.09 -7.44 10.38
N PHE A 131 -10.09 -8.29 10.10
CA PHE A 131 -9.06 -7.98 9.10
C PHE A 131 -9.59 -8.04 7.66
N GLN A 132 -10.60 -8.88 7.40
CA GLN A 132 -11.29 -8.90 6.11
C GLN A 132 -12.07 -7.59 5.90
N ASP A 133 -12.83 -7.14 6.90
CA ASP A 133 -13.61 -5.90 6.85
C ASP A 133 -12.70 -4.68 6.64
N ASP A 134 -11.56 -4.62 7.33
CA ASP A 134 -10.54 -3.59 7.12
C ASP A 134 -9.99 -3.60 5.68
N TYR A 135 -9.69 -4.79 5.16
CA TYR A 135 -9.19 -4.96 3.80
C TYR A 135 -10.20 -4.44 2.77
N GLU A 136 -11.45 -4.87 2.89
CA GLU A 136 -12.51 -4.50 1.98
C GLU A 136 -12.79 -2.99 2.04
N ALA A 137 -12.90 -2.42 3.24
CA ALA A 137 -13.11 -0.98 3.42
C ALA A 137 -11.95 -0.14 2.87
N TYR A 138 -10.71 -0.56 3.13
CA TYR A 138 -9.51 0.13 2.63
C TYR A 138 -9.49 0.20 1.11
N TYR A 139 -9.68 -0.93 0.44
CA TYR A 139 -9.58 -0.94 -1.02
C TYR A 139 -10.85 -0.46 -1.71
N ASP A 140 -12.02 -0.56 -1.09
CA ASP A 140 -13.24 0.09 -1.59
C ASP A 140 -13.06 1.61 -1.65
N TYR A 141 -12.53 2.23 -0.58
CA TYR A 141 -12.19 3.66 -0.57
C TYR A 141 -11.30 4.06 -1.75
N TRP A 142 -10.16 3.37 -1.90
CA TRP A 142 -9.21 3.71 -2.97
C TRP A 142 -9.76 3.44 -4.36
N ARG A 143 -10.53 2.37 -4.56
CA ARG A 143 -11.17 2.05 -5.84
C ARG A 143 -12.19 3.11 -6.24
N LYS A 144 -13.01 3.59 -5.29
CA LYS A 144 -13.94 4.70 -5.54
C LYS A 144 -13.19 5.97 -5.98
N LEU A 145 -12.11 6.32 -5.27
CA LEU A 145 -11.32 7.50 -5.60
C LEU A 145 -10.58 7.37 -6.95
N SER A 146 -10.08 6.17 -7.29
CA SER A 146 -9.46 5.89 -8.59
C SER A 146 -10.48 5.87 -9.73
N ALA A 147 -11.72 5.45 -9.48
CA ALA A 147 -12.78 5.51 -10.47
C ALA A 147 -13.23 6.96 -10.75
N SER A 148 -13.32 7.81 -9.71
CA SER A 148 -13.70 9.21 -9.86
C SER A 148 -12.58 10.10 -10.39
N GLU A 149 -11.33 9.84 -9.98
CA GLU A 149 -10.15 10.65 -10.31
C GLU A 149 -9.01 9.79 -10.87
N PRO A 150 -9.18 9.11 -12.02
CA PRO A 150 -8.21 8.13 -12.53
C PRO A 150 -6.85 8.74 -12.90
N HIS A 151 -6.79 10.03 -13.21
CA HIS A 151 -5.55 10.76 -13.49
C HIS A 151 -4.80 11.17 -12.21
N MET A 152 -5.44 11.04 -11.04
CA MET A 152 -4.88 11.35 -9.73
C MET A 152 -4.56 10.09 -8.92
N VAL A 153 -5.32 9.01 -9.09
CA VAL A 153 -5.15 7.77 -8.33
C VAL A 153 -5.09 6.56 -9.26
N GLN A 154 -4.05 5.75 -9.10
CA GLN A 154 -3.92 4.45 -9.75
C GLN A 154 -3.76 3.33 -8.73
N ILE A 155 -4.37 2.19 -9.00
CA ILE A 155 -4.28 0.99 -8.16
C ILE A 155 -3.57 -0.11 -8.93
N VAL A 156 -2.57 -0.74 -8.31
CA VAL A 156 -1.72 -1.76 -8.93
C VAL A 156 -1.70 -3.05 -8.10
N SER A 157 -1.83 -4.19 -8.78
CA SER A 157 -1.70 -5.52 -8.15
C SER A 157 -0.23 -5.87 -7.95
N TYR A 158 0.12 -6.32 -6.75
CA TYR A 158 1.43 -6.86 -6.42
C TYR A 158 1.76 -8.12 -7.24
N GLU A 159 0.82 -9.04 -7.38
CA GLU A 159 0.97 -10.29 -8.14
C GLU A 159 1.23 -10.04 -9.61
N ARG A 160 0.57 -9.03 -10.19
CA ARG A 160 0.80 -8.65 -11.59
C ARG A 160 2.12 -7.91 -11.73
N LEU A 161 2.39 -6.96 -10.85
CA LEU A 161 3.61 -6.15 -10.92
C LEU A 161 4.89 -6.97 -10.75
N THR A 162 4.86 -8.04 -9.96
CA THR A 162 5.99 -8.96 -9.81
C THR A 162 6.24 -9.85 -11.02
N LYS A 163 5.25 -10.01 -11.91
CA LYS A 163 5.36 -10.76 -13.17
C LYS A 163 5.67 -9.86 -14.36
N ASP A 164 5.13 -8.65 -14.34
CA ASP A 164 5.29 -7.64 -15.38
C ASP A 164 5.70 -6.31 -14.77
N ASN A 165 7.01 -6.03 -14.83
CA ASN A 165 7.57 -4.80 -14.29
C ASN A 165 7.19 -3.57 -15.12
N GLU A 166 6.75 -3.71 -16.37
CA GLU A 166 6.36 -2.56 -17.20
C GLU A 166 5.00 -2.01 -16.77
N LEU A 167 4.19 -2.82 -16.06
CA LEU A 167 2.90 -2.41 -15.51
C LEU A 167 2.98 -1.13 -14.67
N ILE A 168 4.05 -0.95 -13.88
CA ILE A 168 4.22 0.28 -13.09
C ILE A 168 4.36 1.52 -13.99
N LYS A 169 5.02 1.41 -15.15
CA LYS A 169 5.13 2.53 -16.09
C LYS A 169 3.77 2.90 -16.63
N THR A 170 2.96 1.91 -17.01
CA THR A 170 1.60 2.15 -17.50
C THR A 170 0.78 2.92 -16.48
N HIS A 171 0.85 2.56 -15.20
CA HIS A 171 0.15 3.30 -14.14
C HIS A 171 0.73 4.71 -13.93
N LEU A 172 2.06 4.86 -13.91
CA LEU A 172 2.70 6.16 -13.78
C LEU A 172 2.38 7.10 -14.95
N MET A 173 2.36 6.60 -16.19
CA MET A 173 1.95 7.37 -17.36
C MET A 173 0.48 7.82 -17.28
N LYS A 174 -0.42 6.97 -16.76
CA LYS A 174 -1.82 7.34 -16.49
C LYS A 174 -1.95 8.45 -15.44
N LEU A 175 -1.01 8.51 -14.48
CA LEU A 175 -0.91 9.61 -13.51
C LEU A 175 -0.25 10.88 -14.09
N GLY A 176 0.18 10.84 -15.35
CA GLY A 176 0.82 11.97 -16.04
C GLY A 176 2.34 12.04 -15.91
N PHE A 177 2.99 11.00 -15.36
CA PHE A 177 4.46 10.96 -15.29
C PHE A 177 5.06 10.59 -16.65
N GLN A 178 6.12 11.30 -17.04
CA GLN A 178 6.90 11.01 -18.24
C GLN A 178 8.11 10.15 -17.89
N LEU A 179 8.09 8.89 -18.30
CA LEU A 179 9.16 7.92 -18.08
C LEU A 179 9.96 7.71 -19.36
N SER A 180 11.24 7.35 -19.25
CA SER A 180 12.01 6.92 -20.41
C SER A 180 11.57 5.53 -20.89
N ASP A 181 11.74 5.26 -22.18
CA ASP A 181 11.38 3.98 -22.82
C ASP A 181 12.29 2.80 -22.43
N GLN A 182 13.20 2.98 -21.46
CA GLN A 182 14.14 1.94 -21.05
C GLN A 182 13.44 0.81 -20.30
N THR A 183 13.65 -0.43 -20.73
CA THR A 183 13.12 -1.63 -20.04
C THR A 183 13.55 -1.65 -18.57
N ILE A 184 12.61 -1.91 -17.67
CA ILE A 184 12.88 -1.93 -16.22
C ILE A 184 13.02 -3.35 -15.71
N LYS A 185 14.08 -3.59 -14.94
CA LYS A 185 14.21 -4.80 -14.12
C LYS A 185 14.01 -4.49 -12.64
N LEU A 186 12.84 -4.80 -12.09
CA LEU A 186 12.51 -4.66 -10.66
C LEU A 186 12.86 -5.94 -9.89
N SER A 187 14.14 -6.33 -9.90
CA SER A 187 14.65 -7.39 -9.04
C SER A 187 15.38 -6.78 -7.84
N PHE A 188 14.92 -7.10 -6.63
CA PHE A 188 15.53 -6.69 -5.37
C PHE A 188 16.05 -7.94 -4.64
N GLY A 189 17.26 -7.89 -4.10
CA GLY A 189 17.86 -9.04 -3.39
C GLY A 189 17.06 -9.39 -2.13
N GLU A 190 16.81 -8.38 -1.30
CA GLU A 190 15.95 -8.44 -0.12
C GLU A 190 14.98 -7.26 -0.10
N ILE A 191 13.73 -7.51 0.29
CA ILE A 191 12.72 -6.48 0.48
C ILE A 191 12.60 -6.25 1.99
N PRO A 192 12.73 -5.00 2.48
CA PRO A 192 12.63 -4.70 3.90
C PRO A 192 11.37 -5.29 4.54
N GLN A 193 11.55 -5.87 5.73
CA GLN A 193 10.50 -6.54 6.52
C GLN A 193 9.82 -7.73 5.81
N SER A 194 10.43 -8.29 4.76
CA SER A 194 9.90 -9.44 4.03
C SER A 194 10.98 -10.50 3.77
N PRO A 195 11.57 -11.09 4.83
CA PRO A 195 12.56 -12.15 4.66
C PRO A 195 11.95 -13.38 3.99
N LYS A 196 12.73 -14.05 3.14
CA LYS A 196 12.29 -15.21 2.34
C LYS A 196 11.99 -16.43 3.21
N GLN A 197 12.74 -16.64 4.28
CA GLN A 197 12.67 -17.82 5.16
C GLN A 197 11.75 -17.62 6.38
N ARG A 198 10.63 -16.91 6.22
CA ARG A 198 9.71 -16.70 7.36
C ARG A 198 8.85 -17.93 7.62
N THR A 199 8.75 -18.35 8.88
CA THR A 199 7.77 -19.36 9.32
C THR A 199 6.35 -18.84 9.06
N LYS A 200 5.50 -19.72 8.52
CA LYS A 200 4.07 -19.45 8.32
C LYS A 200 3.29 -20.40 9.22
N VAL A 201 2.73 -19.87 10.31
CA VAL A 201 1.87 -20.60 11.26
C VAL A 201 0.45 -20.72 10.69
N ILE A 202 -0.02 -19.65 10.05
CA ILE A 202 -1.29 -19.62 9.32
C ILE A 202 -1.01 -19.77 7.83
N THR A 203 -1.82 -20.58 7.16
CA THR A 203 -1.79 -20.86 5.72
C THR A 203 -3.13 -20.50 5.09
N ILE A 204 -3.24 -20.58 3.76
CA ILE A 204 -4.50 -20.30 3.07
C ILE A 204 -5.59 -21.30 3.46
N ASN A 205 -5.22 -22.55 3.76
CA ASN A 205 -6.16 -23.62 4.13
C ASN A 205 -6.71 -23.45 5.55
N ASP A 206 -6.10 -22.59 6.35
CA ASP A 206 -6.59 -22.27 7.69
C ASP A 206 -7.66 -21.16 7.68
N LEU A 207 -7.82 -20.47 6.54
CA LEU A 207 -8.83 -19.42 6.42
C LEU A 207 -10.22 -20.02 6.18
N PRO A 208 -11.29 -19.39 6.72
CA PRO A 208 -12.66 -19.73 6.38
C PRO A 208 -13.00 -19.65 4.87
#